data_AF-A0AAD7DCL4-F1
#
_entry.id   AF-A0AAD7DCL4-F1
#
_cell.length_a   1.000
_cell.length_b   1.000
_cell.length_c   1.000
_cell.angle_alpha   90.00
_cell.angle_beta   90.00
_cell.angle_gamma   90.00
#
_symmetry.space_group_name_H-M   'P 1'
#
loop_
_entity.id
_entity.type
_entity.pdbx_description
1 polymer ?
#
loop_
_entity_poly.entity_id
_entity_poly.type
_entity_poly.pdbx_seq_one_letter_code
_entity_poly.pdbx_strand_id
1 'polypeptide(L)'
;NWQVTDEPRLLHHLLRENPQDWEHENPFHAPPSELSDVPCEPPNCPFIAEQVALLDTTLQGRVDVRSRNMVIRRLVWQEAFSIC
;
A
#
# COMPACT_ATOMS: atom_id res chain seq x y z
N ASN A 1 -0.12 -5.42 6.31
CA ASN A 1 0.05 -6.88 6.34
C ASN A 1 -1.27 -7.51 5.93
N TRP A 2 -1.44 -7.81 4.65
CA TRP A 2 -2.73 -8.18 4.02
C TRP A 2 -3.01 -9.70 4.06
N GLN A 3 -2.26 -10.45 4.89
CA GLN A 3 -2.34 -11.91 4.99
C GLN A 3 -3.59 -12.44 5.72
N VAL A 4 -4.43 -11.55 6.26
CA VAL A 4 -5.62 -11.91 7.05
C VAL A 4 -6.71 -12.56 6.19
N THR A 5 -6.74 -12.30 4.88
CA THR A 5 -7.72 -12.89 3.95
C THR A 5 -7.57 -14.40 3.73
N ASP A 6 -6.39 -14.97 4.01
CA ASP A 6 -6.11 -16.39 3.79
C ASP A 6 -6.23 -17.24 5.08
N GLU A 7 -6.62 -16.65 6.21
CA GLU A 7 -6.78 -17.38 7.47
C GLU A 7 -8.25 -17.72 7.76
N PRO A 8 -8.67 -19.00 7.62
CA PRO A 8 -10.07 -19.40 7.80
C PRO A 8 -10.61 -19.12 9.20
N ARG A 9 -9.73 -19.07 10.20
CA ARG A 9 -10.10 -18.76 11.60
C ARG A 9 -10.54 -17.31 11.76
N LEU A 10 -9.83 -16.38 11.13
CA LEU A 10 -10.15 -14.96 11.19
C LEU A 10 -11.43 -14.68 10.41
N LEU A 11 -11.59 -15.32 9.24
CA LEU A 11 -12.83 -15.25 8.46
C LEU A 11 -14.04 -15.78 9.25
N HIS A 12 -13.90 -16.92 9.91
CA HIS A 12 -14.98 -17.50 10.71
C HIS A 12 -15.36 -16.62 11.93
N HIS A 13 -14.37 -16.04 12.61
CA HIS A 13 -14.64 -15.09 13.69
C HIS A 13 -15.38 -13.84 13.17
N LEU A 14 -14.91 -13.27 12.06
CA LEU A 14 -15.52 -12.09 11.42
C LEU A 14 -16.99 -12.33 11.06
N LEU A 15 -17.29 -13.45 10.40
CA LEU A 15 -18.66 -13.81 9.98
C LEU A 15 -19.60 -14.04 11.18
N ARG A 16 -19.09 -14.65 12.25
CA ARG A 16 -19.87 -14.95 13.45
C ARG A 16 -20.22 -13.70 14.26
N GLU A 17 -19.29 -12.76 14.38
CA GLU A 17 -19.48 -11.56 15.22
C GLU A 17 -20.10 -10.39 14.46
N ASN A 18 -20.08 -10.39 13.12
CA ASN A 18 -20.64 -9.32 12.29
C ASN A 18 -21.70 -9.84 11.30
N PRO A 19 -22.80 -10.45 11.78
CA PRO A 19 -23.90 -10.92 10.93
C PRO A 19 -24.45 -9.82 10.00
N GLN A 20 -24.53 -8.59 10.51
CA GLN A 20 -25.07 -7.44 9.80
C GLN A 20 -24.28 -7.03 8.55
N ASP A 21 -22.98 -7.32 8.49
CA ASP A 21 -22.10 -6.88 7.39
C ASP A 21 -22.33 -7.69 6.10
N TRP A 22 -22.94 -8.88 6.22
CA TRP A 22 -23.25 -9.75 5.08
C TRP A 22 -24.76 -9.98 4.86
N GLU A 23 -25.60 -9.69 5.86
CA GLU A 23 -27.07 -9.77 5.74
C GLU A 23 -27.71 -8.51 5.14
N HIS A 24 -27.08 -7.34 5.26
CA HIS A 24 -27.58 -6.12 4.63
C HIS A 24 -27.14 -6.09 3.15
N GLU A 25 -28.10 -5.91 2.24
CA GLU A 25 -27.82 -5.46 0.88
C GLU A 25 -26.78 -4.34 0.94
N ASN A 26 -25.67 -4.51 0.23
CA ASN A 26 -24.54 -3.59 0.28
C ASN A 26 -25.04 -2.16 -0.01
N PRO A 27 -25.07 -1.24 0.98
CA PRO A 27 -25.67 0.09 0.79
C PRO A 27 -24.89 0.95 -0.21
N PHE A 28 -23.72 0.49 -0.67
CA PHE A 28 -22.91 1.09 -1.71
C PHE A 28 -23.34 0.69 -3.15
N HIS A 29 -24.61 0.32 -3.36
CA HIS A 29 -25.16 0.04 -4.71
C HIS A 29 -24.99 1.21 -5.70
N ALA A 30 -24.95 2.44 -5.18
CA ALA A 30 -24.61 3.62 -5.95
C ALA A 30 -23.26 4.18 -5.46
N PRO A 31 -22.28 4.43 -6.35
CA PRO A 31 -21.10 5.18 -5.95
C PRO A 31 -21.54 6.58 -5.50
N PRO A 32 -20.88 7.17 -4.50
CA PRO A 32 -21.17 8.55 -4.13
C PRO A 32 -20.95 9.46 -5.34
N SER A 33 -21.81 10.48 -5.49
CA SER A 33 -21.71 11.45 -6.59
C SER A 33 -20.40 12.24 -6.55
N GLU A 34 -19.79 12.33 -5.36
CA GLU A 34 -18.53 13.03 -5.10
C GLU A 34 -17.68 12.21 -4.13
N LEU A 35 -16.37 12.16 -4.37
CA LEU A 35 -15.42 11.56 -3.43
C LEU A 35 -15.09 12.58 -2.35
N SER A 36 -14.92 12.10 -1.11
CA SER A 36 -14.36 12.93 -0.05
C SER A 36 -12.93 13.33 -0.42
N ASP A 37 -12.71 14.63 -0.61
CA ASP A 37 -11.37 15.19 -0.75
C ASP A 37 -10.75 15.37 0.63
N VAL A 38 -9.61 14.72 0.84
CA VAL A 38 -8.80 14.87 2.05
C VAL A 38 -7.47 15.42 1.58
N PRO A 39 -7.26 16.75 1.66
CA PRO A 39 -6.00 17.34 1.26
C PRO A 39 -4.89 16.82 2.19
N CYS A 40 -4.02 15.99 1.64
CA CYS A 40 -2.83 15.49 2.31
C CYS A 40 -1.65 16.37 1.92
N GLU A 41 -1.10 17.11 2.88
CA GLU A 41 0.20 17.73 2.68
C GLU A 41 1.26 16.64 2.58
N PRO A 42 2.05 16.58 1.50
CA PRO A 42 3.12 15.60 1.41
C PRO A 42 4.14 15.86 2.53
N PRO A 43 4.64 14.81 3.20
CA PRO A 43 5.70 15.00 4.17
C PRO A 43 6.93 15.60 3.47
N ASN A 44 7.62 16.54 4.13
CA ASN A 44 8.90 17.02 3.64
C ASN A 44 9.86 15.84 3.46
N CYS A 45 10.46 15.71 2.29
CA CYS A 45 11.49 14.70 2.06
C CYS A 45 12.66 14.96 3.02
N PRO A 46 13.14 13.96 3.78
CA PRO A 46 14.26 14.13 4.69
C PRO A 46 15.60 14.29 3.96
N PHE A 47 15.63 14.01 2.64
CA PHE A 47 16.83 14.07 1.81
C PHE A 47 16.88 15.35 0.99
N ILE A 48 18.08 15.92 0.87
CA ILE A 48 18.35 16.96 -0.13
C ILE A 48 18.40 16.37 -1.55
N ALA A 49 18.27 17.21 -2.57
CA ALA A 49 18.23 16.76 -3.97
C ALA A 49 19.43 15.89 -4.36
N GLU A 50 20.64 16.21 -3.88
CA GLU A 50 21.85 15.42 -4.14
C GLU A 50 21.78 14.02 -3.53
N GLN A 51 21.23 13.89 -2.32
CA GLN A 51 21.04 12.61 -1.64
C GLN A 51 19.99 11.75 -2.35
N VAL A 52 18.93 12.37 -2.88
CA VAL A 52 17.93 11.67 -3.69
C VAL A 52 18.56 11.15 -4.98
N ALA A 53 19.34 11.98 -5.70
CA ALA A 53 20.02 11.54 -6.92
C ALA A 53 21.01 10.40 -6.68
N LEU A 54 21.72 10.42 -5.55
CA LEU A 54 22.60 9.34 -5.13
C LEU A 54 21.82 8.05 -4.83
N LEU A 55 20.71 8.15 -4.10
CA LEU A 55 19.83 7.02 -3.80
C LEU A 55 19.29 6.39 -5.09
N ASP A 56 18.77 7.19 -6.01
CA ASP A 56 18.23 6.73 -7.29
C ASP A 56 19.30 6.02 -8.13
N THR A 57 20.50 6.60 -8.21
CA THR A 57 21.63 6.00 -8.95
C THR A 57 22.06 4.68 -8.33
N THR A 58 22.11 4.61 -6.99
CA THR A 58 22.48 3.39 -6.27
C THR A 58 21.44 2.28 -6.45
N LEU A 59 20.15 2.62 -6.42
CA LEU A 59 19.05 1.67 -6.62
C LEU A 59 19.00 1.11 -8.03
N GLN A 60 19.25 1.93 -9.05
CA GLN A 60 19.30 1.49 -10.45
C GLN A 60 20.35 0.38 -10.68
N GLY A 61 21.42 0.35 -9.89
CA GLY A 61 22.44 -0.70 -9.94
C GLY A 61 22.08 -2.00 -9.20
N ARG A 62 21.04 -2.00 -8.37
CA ARG A 62 20.66 -3.15 -7.51
C ARG A 62 19.37 -3.84 -7.93
N VAL A 63 18.42 -3.09 -8.47
CA VAL A 63 17.06 -3.57 -8.74
C VAL A 63 16.43 -2.82 -9.91
N ASP A 64 15.56 -3.48 -10.67
CA ASP A 64 14.81 -2.84 -11.76
C ASP A 64 13.76 -1.86 -11.21
N VAL A 65 14.16 -0.60 -11.07
CA VAL A 65 13.30 0.50 -10.59
C VAL A 65 12.16 0.85 -11.55
N ARG A 66 12.23 0.42 -12.83
CA ARG A 66 11.23 0.72 -13.87
C ARG A 66 10.11 -0.32 -13.93
N SER A 67 10.30 -1.48 -13.30
CA SER A 67 9.29 -2.52 -13.24
C SER A 67 8.00 -2.02 -12.56
N ARG A 68 6.86 -2.34 -13.16
CA ARG A 68 5.53 -2.11 -12.56
C ARG A 68 5.03 -3.33 -11.78
N ASN A 69 5.80 -4.42 -11.75
CA ASN A 69 5.45 -5.62 -11.00
C ASN A 69 5.55 -5.33 -9.49
N MET A 70 4.50 -5.60 -8.73
CA MET A 70 4.44 -5.30 -7.30
C MET A 70 5.48 -6.04 -6.45
N VAL A 71 5.91 -7.23 -6.86
CA VAL A 71 7.00 -7.97 -6.21
C VAL A 71 8.33 -7.22 -6.38
N ILE A 72 8.59 -6.73 -7.60
CA ILE A 72 9.80 -5.93 -7.86
C ILE A 72 9.72 -4.57 -7.16
N ARG A 73 8.54 -3.92 -7.12
CA ARG A 73 8.35 -2.67 -6.36
C ARG A 73 8.62 -2.85 -4.87
N ARG A 74 8.25 -4.00 -4.29
CA ARG A 74 8.61 -4.34 -2.91
C ARG A 74 10.12 -4.46 -2.74
N LEU A 75 10.82 -5.12 -3.67
CA LEU A 75 12.29 -5.23 -3.64
C LEU A 75 12.96 -3.85 -3.71
N VAL A 76 12.45 -2.94 -4.55
CA VAL A 76 12.95 -1.54 -4.61
C VAL A 76 12.96 -0.88 -3.25
N TRP A 77 11.87 -1.03 -2.48
CA TRP A 77 11.79 -0.48 -1.12
C TRP A 77 12.74 -1.18 -0.13
N GLN A 78 12.93 -2.49 -0.26
CA GLN A 78 13.85 -3.24 0.61
C GLN A 78 15.31 -2.87 0.35
N GLU A 79 15.69 -2.69 -0.90
CA GLU A 79 17.01 -2.20 -1.28
C GLU A 79 17.23 -0.76 -0.80
N ALA A 80 16.23 0.11 -0.96
CA ALA A 80 16.30 1.51 -0.49
C ALA A 80 16.50 1.58 1.02
N PHE A 81 15.76 0.76 1.78
CA PHE A 81 15.90 0.66 3.23
C PHE A 81 17.27 0.10 3.66
N SER A 82 17.91 -0.73 2.83
CA SER A 82 19.24 -1.27 3.14
C SER A 82 20.38 -0.26 2.85
N ILE A 83 20.08 0.82 2.12
CA ILE A 83 21.05 1.88 1.78
C ILE A 83 21.07 2.98 2.85
N CYS A 84 19.96 3.20 3.56
CA CYS A 84 19.76 4.28 4.53
C CYS A 84 19.64 3.75 5.96
#